data_AF-A0A9D2K116-F1
#
_entry.id   AF-A0A9D2K116-F1
#
_cell.length_a   1.000
_cell.length_b   1.000
_cell.length_c   1.000
_cell.angle_alpha   90.00
_cell.angle_beta   90.00
_cell.angle_gamma   90.00
#
_symmetry.space_group_name_H-M   'P 1'
#
loop_
_entity.id
_entity.type
_entity.pdbx_description
1 polymer ?
#
loop_
_entity_poly.entity_id
_entity_poly.type
_entity_poly.pdbx_seq_one_letter_code
_entity_poly.pdbx_strand_id
1 'polypeptide(L)' 'MNKKQLAEAAHIRPNTVGALYDESIQRLDKDMLNNLCKVFNCTISDILEYVPDKEDKS' A
#
# COMPACT_ATOMS: atom_id res chain seq x y z
N MET A 1 4.37 11.50 10.25
CA MET A 1 4.79 11.57 8.84
C MET A 1 3.60 12.04 8.00
N ASN A 2 3.77 13.03 7.13
CA ASN A 2 2.73 13.48 6.19
C ASN A 2 2.86 12.77 4.82
N LYS A 3 1.87 12.92 3.92
CA LYS A 3 1.85 12.25 2.60
C LYS A 3 3.11 12.52 1.75
N LYS A 4 3.64 13.75 1.79
CA LYS A 4 4.86 14.13 1.06
C LYS A 4 6.10 13.42 1.62
N GLN A 5 6.25 13.43 2.95
CA GLN A 5 7.35 12.77 3.64
C GLN A 5 7.32 11.25 3.39
N LEU A 6 6.14 10.64 3.33
CA LEU A 6 6.00 9.22 3.00
C LEU A 6 6.41 8.93 1.55
N ALA A 7 6.01 9.77 0.59
CA ALA A 7 6.41 9.62 -0.80
C ALA A 7 7.94 9.61 -0.97
N GLU A 8 8.61 10.54 -0.29
CA GLU A 8 10.07 10.64 -0.28
C GLU A 8 10.72 9.44 0.41
N ALA A 9 10.25 9.07 1.61
CA ALA A 9 10.84 7.97 2.40
C ALA A 9 10.64 6.59 1.76
N ALA A 10 9.48 6.33 1.16
CA ALA A 10 9.16 5.07 0.50
C ALA A 10 9.58 5.05 -0.98
N HIS A 11 10.23 6.10 -1.49
CA HIS A 11 10.61 6.25 -2.90
C HIS A 11 9.47 6.00 -3.88
N ILE A 12 8.28 6.51 -3.56
CA ILE A 12 7.07 6.40 -4.38
C ILE A 12 6.56 7.76 -4.81
N ARG A 13 5.83 7.79 -5.94
CA ARG A 13 5.30 9.06 -6.46
C ARG A 13 4.25 9.62 -5.50
N PRO A 14 4.18 10.94 -5.28
CA PRO A 14 3.16 11.55 -4.41
C PRO A 14 1.72 11.17 -4.79
N ASN A 15 1.43 11.07 -6.09
CA ASN A 15 0.11 10.63 -6.56
C ASN A 15 -0.21 9.18 -6.16
N THR A 16 0.78 8.31 -6.09
CA THR A 16 0.63 6.92 -5.63
C THR A 16 0.29 6.89 -4.13
N VAL A 17 0.92 7.75 -3.32
CA VAL A 17 0.55 7.91 -1.90
C VAL A 17 -0.88 8.41 -1.76
N GLY A 18 -1.30 9.33 -2.63
CA GLY A 18 -2.70 9.76 -2.73
C GLY A 18 -3.63 8.58 -3.00
N ALA A 19 -3.37 7.80 -4.04
CA ALA A 19 -4.18 6.65 -4.42
C ALA A 19 -4.22 5.54 -3.36
N LEU A 20 -3.14 5.34 -2.60
CA LEU A 20 -3.09 4.44 -1.44
C LEU A 20 -4.04 4.92 -0.34
N TYR A 21 -4.03 6.22 -0.04
CA TYR A 21 -4.92 6.83 0.95
C TYR A 21 -6.39 6.80 0.54
N ASP A 22 -6.64 6.96 -0.75
CA ASP A 22 -7.99 6.99 -1.32
C ASP A 22 -8.48 5.59 -1.72
N GLU A 23 -7.73 4.53 -1.38
CA GLU A 23 -8.00 3.11 -1.69
C GLU A 23 -8.33 2.84 -3.18
N SER A 24 -7.86 3.71 -4.08
CA SER A 24 -8.15 3.67 -5.51
C SER A 24 -7.04 3.00 -6.33
N ILE A 25 -5.93 2.65 -5.67
CA ILE A 25 -4.79 2.02 -6.32
C ILE A 25 -5.16 0.63 -6.86
N GLN A 26 -4.88 0.40 -8.14
CA GLN A 26 -5.21 -0.85 -8.82
C GLN A 26 -4.04 -1.84 -8.86
N ARG A 27 -2.81 -1.34 -8.64
CA ARG A 27 -1.59 -2.14 -8.78
C ARG A 27 -0.59 -1.71 -7.72
N LEU A 28 -0.06 -2.70 -7.00
CA LEU A 28 1.04 -2.56 -6.07
C LEU A 28 2.20 -3.39 -6.65
N ASP A 29 3.37 -2.78 -6.82
CA ASP A 29 4.57 -3.53 -7.18
C ASP A 29 5.36 -3.95 -5.93
N LYS A 30 6.24 -4.93 -6.11
CA LYS A 30 7.05 -5.51 -5.03
C LYS A 30 7.99 -4.48 -4.37
N ASP A 31 8.48 -3.50 -5.13
CA ASP A 31 9.48 -2.55 -4.64
C ASP A 31 8.80 -1.52 -3.74
N MET A 32 7.61 -1.06 -4.12
CA MET A 32 6.76 -0.24 -3.28
C MET A 32 6.40 -0.96 -1.97
N LEU A 33 5.94 -2.20 -2.04
CA LEU A 33 5.61 -2.99 -0.85
C LEU A 33 6.82 -3.13 0.08
N ASN A 34 7.98 -3.49 -0.46
CA ASN A 34 9.23 -3.59 0.29
C ASN A 34 9.64 -2.25 0.95
N ASN A 35 9.50 -1.13 0.23
CA ASN A 35 9.82 0.19 0.77
C ASN A 35 8.86 0.62 1.87
N LEU A 36 7.56 0.34 1.71
CA LEU A 36 6.56 0.60 2.75
C LEU A 36 6.88 -0.22 4.02
N CYS A 37 7.18 -1.52 3.87
CA CYS A 37 7.61 -2.37 4.99
C CYS A 37 8.82 -1.79 5.73
N LYS A 38 9.84 -1.30 5.01
CA LYS A 38 11.03 -0.67 5.61
C LYS A 38 10.70 0.63 6.34
N VAL A 39 9.87 1.49 5.75
CA VAL A 39 9.49 2.78 6.34
C VAL A 39 8.67 2.59 7.61
N PHE A 40 7.74 1.65 7.61
CA PHE A 40 6.87 1.38 8.75
C PHE A 40 7.42 0.35 9.73
N ASN A 41 8.57 -0.26 9.41
CA ASN A 41 9.16 -1.36 10.16
C ASN A 41 8.14 -2.48 10.43
N CYS A 42 7.42 -2.88 9.37
CA CYS A 42 6.37 -3.90 9.42
C CYS A 42 6.62 -5.02 8.40
N THR A 43 5.79 -6.05 8.46
CA THR A 43 5.77 -7.15 7.50
C THR A 43 4.72 -6.93 6.42
N ILE A 44 4.82 -7.68 5.32
CA ILE A 44 3.85 -7.58 4.23
C ILE A 44 2.42 -7.90 4.66
N SER A 45 2.25 -8.81 5.62
CA SER A 45 0.95 -9.21 6.17
C SER A 45 0.29 -8.10 7.00
N ASP A 46 1.06 -7.09 7.44
CA ASP A 46 0.50 -5.90 8.09
C ASP A 46 -0.07 -4.90 7.07
N ILE A 47 0.24 -5.08 5.77
CA ILE A 47 -0.18 -4.19 4.67
C ILE A 47 -1.26 -4.86 3.81
N LEU A 48 -1.08 -6.14 3.49
CA LEU A 48 -1.95 -6.89 2.58
C LEU A 48 -2.63 -8.05 3.31
N GLU A 49 -3.95 -8.10 3.15
CA GLU A 49 -4.80 -9.20 3.60
C GLU A 49 -5.50 -9.83 2.40
N TYR A 50 -5.56 -11.17 2.39
CA TYR A 50 -6.43 -11.87 1.46
C TYR A 50 -7.84 -11.88 2.02
N VAL A 51 -8.76 -11.20 1.34
CA VAL A 51 -10.19 -11.26 1.61
C VAL A 51 -10.81 -12.13 0.51
N PRO A 52 -11.38 -13.31 0.83
CA PRO A 52 -12.04 -14.12 -0.18
C PRO A 52 -13.21 -13.34 -0.78
N ASP A 53 -13.43 -13.52 -2.08
CA ASP A 53 -14.65 -13.03 -2.71
C ASP A 53 -15.84 -13.59 -1.93
N LYS A 54 -16.83 -12.73 -1.66
CA LYS A 54 -18.06 -13.20 -1.02
C LYS A 54 -18.61 -14.30 -1.93
N GLU A 55 -18.71 -15.53 -1.42
CA GLU A 55 -19.49 -16.56 -2.09
C GLU A 55 -20.88 -15.95 -2.30
N ASP A 56 -21.22 -15.69 -3.55
CA ASP A 56 -22.59 -15.41 -3.96
C ASP A 56 -23.39 -16.65 -3.52
N LYS A 57 -24.03 -16.55 -2.35
CA LYS A 57 -25.03 -17.53 -1.92
C LYS A 57 -26.19 -17.42 -2.90
N SER A 58 -26.07 -18.12 -4.03
CA SER A 58 -27.20 -18.50 -4.88
C SER A 58 -28.14 -19.44 -4.13
#